data_AF-A0A345ZCF3-F1
#
_entry.id   AF-A0A345ZCF3-F1
#
_cell.length_a   1.000
_cell.length_b   1.000
_cell.length_c   1.000
_cell.angle_alpha   90.00
_cell.angle_beta   90.00
_cell.angle_gamma   90.00
#
_symmetry.space_group_name_H-M   'P 1'
#
loop_
_entity.id
_entity.type
_entity.pdbx_description
1 polymer ?
#
loop_
_entity_poly.entity_id
_entity_poly.type
_entity_poly.pdbx_seq_one_letter_code
_entity_poly.pdbx_strand_id
1 'polypeptide(L)'
;MKSLKISALFFMMIWSFLYDSIYGAEKTFKLSDNKFVIAQQNKPFYEVSPLSLEAVEKEAQRSQEIQDIIIHFPWVEEGFNLLRNQEVAIESFYETFDRLLVIDLLDSQNRVIGRQGLAYKDVMQKVIQELFDAMKEPFINTLFDALGTYQNESYFNWATLHYMYHHPNQMYDTIFHYVLKYKDRYLQDELNQWFDELLNNPIIYQTIDFQTLYKFVFLLNASIDKQIINHSDDQGLTFLDYAIMDNNVACVKYLLQNGAQVLEKDGFTNVLHIAVLHGYQEIVYQLLLSNPHIVNSLDAQQKTSLHLAAGYGFYNIANILLKNGANPNISSDDDGVETPLLSAIQNNPVSIKMIELLLDSGAKINNRVDHQGISLLGYAINYPEIVKLLLQSGADANLPDLDEDGLIKIPLLHKAVLNQNVSVMRILLDYRADINALGGITGGTALHEAVELCSLKIVDFLLQYDADKNILDDQGVTPYELAKYKLDDLHKDLDKARKMKSSSQVITQVEDEIKEILAIIDRLS
;
A
#
# COMPACT_ATOMS: atom_id res chain seq x y z
N MET A 1 2.44 -3.89 -43.41
CA MET A 1 1.11 -4.30 -43.94
C MET A 1 -0.08 -3.72 -43.18
N LYS A 2 -0.17 -3.76 -41.83
CA LYS A 2 -1.23 -3.06 -41.09
C LYS A 2 -1.15 -1.53 -41.21
N SER A 3 0.07 -0.95 -41.19
CA SER A 3 0.28 0.50 -41.44
C SER A 3 -0.12 0.92 -42.86
N LEU A 4 0.27 0.14 -43.87
CA LEU A 4 -0.08 0.40 -45.28
C LEU A 4 -1.61 0.43 -45.52
N LYS A 5 -2.35 -0.45 -44.86
CA LYS A 5 -3.82 -0.47 -44.92
C LYS A 5 -4.43 0.76 -44.26
N ILE A 6 -3.85 1.23 -43.16
CA ILE A 6 -4.31 2.42 -42.41
C ILE A 6 -3.98 3.69 -43.19
N SER A 7 -2.79 3.82 -43.76
CA SER A 7 -2.40 4.98 -44.58
C SER A 7 -3.22 5.04 -45.88
N ALA A 8 -3.50 3.89 -46.51
CA ALA A 8 -4.39 3.83 -47.70
C ALA A 8 -5.85 4.14 -47.34
N LEU A 9 -6.34 3.66 -46.18
CA LEU A 9 -7.66 4.02 -45.66
C LEU A 9 -7.76 5.52 -45.39
N PHE A 10 -6.72 6.12 -44.80
CA PHE A 10 -6.64 7.54 -44.48
C PHE A 10 -6.61 8.41 -45.76
N PHE A 11 -5.85 8.01 -46.77
CA PHE A 11 -5.80 8.68 -48.06
C PHE A 11 -7.12 8.57 -48.84
N MET A 12 -7.79 7.41 -48.80
CA MET A 12 -9.12 7.22 -49.39
C MET A 12 -10.21 8.01 -48.66
N MET A 13 -10.08 8.20 -47.33
CA MET A 13 -10.98 9.03 -46.52
C MET A 13 -10.83 10.52 -46.89
N ILE A 14 -9.60 11.02 -46.97
CA ILE A 14 -9.29 12.38 -47.40
C ILE A 14 -9.74 12.62 -48.85
N TRP A 15 -9.52 11.65 -49.75
CA TRP A 15 -9.96 11.71 -51.15
C TRP A 15 -11.48 11.79 -51.30
N SER A 16 -12.25 10.98 -50.55
CA SER A 16 -13.72 11.00 -50.59
C SER A 16 -14.30 12.29 -50.00
N PHE A 17 -13.69 12.84 -48.95
CA PHE A 17 -14.20 14.04 -48.28
C PHE A 17 -13.89 15.33 -49.04
N LEU A 18 -12.70 15.41 -49.66
CA LEU A 18 -12.37 16.50 -50.59
C LEU A 18 -13.34 16.51 -51.77
N TYR A 19 -13.71 15.33 -52.31
CA TYR A 19 -14.69 15.22 -53.39
C TYR A 19 -16.10 15.70 -52.99
N ASP A 20 -16.58 15.33 -51.79
CA ASP A 20 -17.89 15.79 -51.27
C ASP A 20 -17.90 17.29 -50.97
N SER A 21 -16.79 17.85 -50.48
CA SER A 21 -16.65 19.29 -50.21
C SER A 21 -16.63 20.15 -51.48
N ILE A 22 -16.19 19.59 -52.60
CA ILE A 22 -16.09 20.29 -53.89
C ILE A 22 -17.37 20.11 -54.73
N TYR A 23 -18.10 18.98 -54.61
CA TYR A 23 -19.20 18.65 -55.52
C TYR A 23 -20.57 18.27 -54.90
N GLY A 24 -20.70 18.23 -53.56
CA GLY A 24 -22.00 18.35 -52.88
C GLY A 24 -23.03 17.23 -53.08
N ALA A 25 -22.69 15.95 -52.88
CA ALA A 25 -23.66 14.85 -52.88
C ALA A 25 -23.75 14.17 -51.50
N GLU A 26 -24.91 14.27 -50.83
CA GLU A 26 -25.15 13.59 -49.54
C GLU A 26 -25.20 12.06 -49.73
N LYS A 27 -24.22 11.35 -49.15
CA LYS A 27 -24.22 9.90 -48.99
C LYS A 27 -24.13 9.55 -47.51
N THR A 28 -24.87 8.54 -47.06
CA THR A 28 -24.80 8.02 -45.68
C THR A 28 -23.98 6.74 -45.63
N PHE A 29 -23.09 6.65 -44.63
CA PHE A 29 -22.16 5.53 -44.45
C PHE A 29 -22.52 4.73 -43.20
N LYS A 30 -22.41 3.40 -43.28
CA LYS A 30 -22.53 2.51 -42.13
C LYS A 30 -21.44 1.43 -42.18
N LEU A 31 -20.71 1.28 -41.08
CA LEU A 31 -19.71 0.24 -40.92
C LEU A 31 -20.40 -1.04 -40.40
N SER A 32 -20.26 -2.16 -41.12
CA SER A 32 -20.71 -3.48 -40.67
C SER A 32 -19.69 -4.52 -41.12
N ASP A 33 -19.24 -5.38 -40.21
CA ASP A 33 -18.35 -6.53 -40.47
C ASP A 33 -17.11 -6.22 -41.35
N ASN A 34 -16.35 -5.18 -41.01
CA ASN A 34 -15.10 -4.78 -41.69
C ASN A 34 -15.23 -4.48 -43.20
N LYS A 35 -16.42 -4.11 -43.68
CA LYS A 35 -16.65 -3.65 -45.06
C LYS A 35 -17.38 -2.31 -45.07
N PHE A 36 -17.02 -1.44 -46.02
CA PHE A 36 -17.72 -0.18 -46.27
C PHE A 36 -18.88 -0.43 -47.24
N VAL A 37 -20.10 -0.03 -46.86
CA VAL A 37 -21.27 -0.05 -47.75
C VAL A 37 -21.74 1.38 -47.95
N ILE A 38 -21.83 1.80 -49.21
CA ILE A 38 -22.22 3.16 -49.62
C ILE A 38 -23.65 3.11 -50.15
N ALA A 39 -24.56 3.87 -49.56
CA ALA A 39 -25.93 4.06 -50.05
C ALA A 39 -26.06 5.42 -50.76
N GLN A 40 -26.69 5.40 -51.94
CA GLN A 40 -27.06 6.60 -52.69
C GLN A 40 -28.55 6.46 -53.03
N GLN A 41 -29.37 7.49 -52.78
CA GLN A 41 -30.80 7.39 -53.11
C GLN A 41 -30.98 7.17 -54.63
N ASN A 42 -31.69 6.10 -54.99
CA ASN A 42 -32.09 5.66 -56.34
C ASN A 42 -31.06 4.95 -57.27
N LYS A 43 -30.01 4.29 -56.74
CA LYS A 43 -29.26 3.25 -57.48
C LYS A 43 -28.89 2.05 -56.58
N PRO A 44 -28.67 0.84 -57.13
CA PRO A 44 -28.33 -0.33 -56.31
C PRO A 44 -26.94 -0.16 -55.67
N PHE A 45 -26.79 -0.76 -54.48
CA PHE A 45 -25.56 -0.75 -53.68
C PHE A 45 -24.36 -1.24 -54.49
N TYR A 46 -23.25 -0.49 -54.47
CA TYR A 46 -21.97 -0.97 -55.01
C TYR A 46 -21.05 -1.38 -53.86
N GLU A 47 -20.59 -2.63 -53.91
CA GLU A 47 -19.58 -3.17 -52.98
C GLU A 47 -18.20 -2.72 -53.47
N VAL A 48 -17.55 -1.79 -52.77
CA VAL A 48 -16.19 -1.36 -53.12
C VAL A 48 -15.20 -2.34 -52.49
N SER A 49 -14.70 -3.28 -53.31
CA SER A 49 -13.53 -4.09 -52.93
C SER A 49 -12.24 -3.26 -53.03
N PRO A 50 -11.20 -3.57 -52.23
CA PRO A 50 -10.01 -2.74 -52.15
C PRO A 50 -9.33 -2.68 -53.52
N LEU A 51 -9.31 -1.50 -54.14
CA LEU A 51 -8.60 -1.27 -55.40
C LEU A 51 -7.09 -1.36 -55.15
N SER A 52 -6.37 -2.05 -56.02
CA SER A 52 -4.91 -2.02 -56.04
C SER A 52 -4.43 -0.64 -56.52
N LEU A 53 -3.26 -0.21 -56.03
CA LEU A 53 -2.63 1.09 -56.36
C LEU A 53 -2.58 1.34 -57.89
N GLU A 54 -2.32 0.26 -58.63
CA GLU A 54 -2.21 0.23 -60.11
C GLU A 54 -3.53 0.56 -60.83
N ALA A 55 -4.68 0.24 -60.22
CA ALA A 55 -6.00 0.57 -60.76
C ALA A 55 -6.35 2.05 -60.54
N VAL A 56 -5.89 2.63 -59.43
CA VAL A 56 -6.04 4.05 -59.11
C VAL A 56 -5.18 4.91 -60.03
N GLU A 57 -3.94 4.49 -60.32
CA GLU A 57 -3.05 5.21 -61.25
C GLU A 57 -3.58 5.24 -62.69
N LYS A 58 -4.17 4.14 -63.16
CA LYS A 58 -4.78 4.07 -64.51
C LYS A 58 -5.96 5.03 -64.67
N GLU A 59 -6.71 5.25 -63.60
CA GLU A 59 -7.84 6.18 -63.59
C GLU A 59 -7.35 7.64 -63.48
N ALA A 60 -6.30 7.88 -62.68
CA ALA A 60 -5.64 9.18 -62.55
C ALA A 60 -5.01 9.68 -63.87
N GLN A 61 -4.45 8.77 -64.68
CA GLN A 61 -3.90 9.13 -66.00
C GLN A 61 -4.98 9.39 -67.06
N ARG A 62 -6.21 8.90 -66.84
CA ARG A 62 -7.32 9.04 -67.79
C ARG A 62 -8.21 10.25 -67.52
N SER A 63 -8.25 10.74 -66.28
CA SER A 63 -9.04 11.92 -65.92
C SER A 63 -8.27 13.19 -66.27
N GLN A 64 -8.88 13.99 -67.17
CA GLN A 64 -8.40 15.33 -67.50
C GLN A 64 -8.38 16.24 -66.26
N GLU A 65 -9.33 16.03 -65.32
CA GLU A 65 -9.41 16.81 -64.08
C GLU A 65 -8.26 16.53 -63.10
N ILE A 66 -7.76 15.28 -63.05
CA ILE A 66 -6.62 14.93 -62.21
C ILE A 66 -5.32 15.49 -62.78
N GLN A 67 -5.18 15.52 -64.11
CA GLN A 67 -4.06 16.19 -64.78
C GLN A 67 -4.06 17.70 -64.49
N ASP A 68 -5.23 18.34 -64.47
CA ASP A 68 -5.34 19.77 -64.13
C ASP A 68 -4.98 20.06 -62.65
N ILE A 69 -5.33 19.16 -61.72
CA ILE A 69 -4.95 19.26 -60.31
C ILE A 69 -3.44 19.09 -60.13
N ILE A 70 -2.81 18.13 -60.81
CA ILE A 70 -1.36 17.92 -60.78
C ILE A 70 -0.61 19.16 -61.30
N ILE A 71 -1.13 19.80 -62.34
CA ILE A 71 -0.57 21.03 -62.90
C ILE A 71 -0.65 22.18 -61.90
N HIS A 72 -1.73 22.30 -61.13
CA HIS A 72 -1.91 23.37 -60.14
C HIS A 72 -1.26 23.06 -58.78
N PHE A 73 -1.07 21.78 -58.46
CA PHE A 73 -0.53 21.29 -57.19
C PHE A 73 0.52 20.19 -57.43
N PRO A 74 1.75 20.57 -57.84
CA PRO A 74 2.79 19.63 -58.26
C PRO A 74 3.25 18.62 -57.18
N TRP A 75 3.00 18.93 -55.90
CA TRP A 75 3.31 18.06 -54.76
C TRP A 75 2.44 16.79 -54.71
N VAL A 76 1.33 16.75 -55.44
CA VAL A 76 0.49 15.53 -55.60
C VAL A 76 1.23 14.46 -56.41
N GLU A 77 1.93 14.85 -57.48
CA GLU A 77 2.80 13.98 -58.29
C GLU A 77 3.99 13.46 -57.45
N GLU A 78 4.52 14.32 -56.57
CA GLU A 78 5.60 14.01 -55.63
C GLU A 78 5.16 12.92 -54.62
N GLY A 79 3.93 13.02 -54.08
CA GLY A 79 3.33 11.99 -53.23
C GLY A 79 3.11 10.65 -53.94
N PHE A 80 2.68 10.66 -55.22
CA PHE A 80 2.60 9.43 -56.03
C PHE A 80 3.99 8.83 -56.31
N ASN A 81 5.02 9.63 -56.56
CA ASN A 81 6.39 9.16 -56.76
C ASN A 81 7.02 8.59 -55.48
N LEU A 82 6.67 9.14 -54.32
CA LEU A 82 7.10 8.63 -53.02
C LEU A 82 6.44 7.28 -52.68
N LEU A 83 5.16 7.10 -53.05
CA LEU A 83 4.47 5.81 -52.97
C LEU A 83 5.07 4.75 -53.92
N ARG A 84 5.59 5.17 -55.09
CA ARG A 84 6.28 4.28 -56.05
C ARG A 84 7.60 3.72 -55.51
N ASN A 85 8.33 4.48 -54.69
CA ASN A 85 9.71 4.14 -54.32
C ASN A 85 9.85 3.34 -53.01
N GLN A 86 8.75 2.96 -52.34
CA GLN A 86 8.62 2.05 -51.18
C GLN A 86 9.54 2.20 -49.95
N GLU A 87 10.55 3.05 -49.97
CA GLU A 87 11.34 3.45 -48.81
C GLU A 87 11.21 4.97 -48.64
N VAL A 88 10.99 5.40 -47.39
CA VAL A 88 10.70 6.78 -46.92
C VAL A 88 9.19 6.99 -46.67
N ALA A 89 8.71 6.42 -45.58
CA ALA A 89 7.31 6.50 -45.14
C ALA A 89 7.15 7.10 -43.73
N ILE A 90 7.99 8.06 -43.35
CA ILE A 90 7.83 8.85 -42.11
C ILE A 90 8.25 10.32 -42.33
N GLU A 91 9.44 10.60 -42.87
CA GLU A 91 9.89 12.00 -43.10
C GLU A 91 9.04 12.76 -44.12
N SER A 92 8.59 12.09 -45.19
CA SER A 92 7.67 12.69 -46.17
C SER A 92 6.25 12.93 -45.61
N PHE A 93 5.82 12.13 -44.63
CA PHE A 93 4.56 12.35 -43.92
C PHE A 93 4.63 13.66 -43.13
N TYR A 94 5.75 13.91 -42.44
CA TYR A 94 6.01 15.17 -41.74
C TYR A 94 6.12 16.36 -42.68
N GLU A 95 6.77 16.23 -43.85
CA GLU A 95 6.88 17.34 -44.80
C GLU A 95 5.54 17.71 -45.45
N THR A 96 4.66 16.73 -45.67
CA THR A 96 3.30 16.95 -46.19
C THR A 96 2.40 17.56 -45.12
N PHE A 97 2.55 17.13 -43.86
CA PHE A 97 1.84 17.68 -42.71
C PHE A 97 2.32 19.12 -42.37
N ASP A 98 3.61 19.40 -42.50
CA ASP A 98 4.21 20.75 -42.37
C ASP A 98 3.71 21.70 -43.46
N ARG A 99 3.58 21.23 -44.72
CA ARG A 99 3.03 22.04 -45.82
C ARG A 99 1.53 22.36 -45.61
N LEU A 100 0.78 21.45 -44.97
CA LEU A 100 -0.60 21.72 -44.52
C LEU A 100 -0.64 22.71 -43.34
N LEU A 101 0.36 22.66 -42.44
CA LEU A 101 0.52 23.58 -41.31
C LEU A 101 0.90 25.02 -41.71
N VAL A 102 1.72 25.18 -42.76
CA VAL A 102 2.10 26.51 -43.30
C VAL A 102 0.88 27.26 -43.84
N ILE A 103 -0.13 26.55 -44.34
CA ILE A 103 -1.38 27.12 -44.82
C ILE A 103 -2.22 27.67 -43.64
N ASP A 104 -2.22 26.98 -42.50
CA ASP A 104 -2.90 27.41 -41.26
C ASP A 104 -2.20 28.63 -40.60
N LEU A 105 -0.86 28.68 -40.67
CA LEU A 105 -0.06 29.83 -40.19
C LEU A 105 -0.32 31.11 -41.00
N LEU A 106 -0.59 31.00 -42.31
CA LEU A 106 -0.99 32.14 -43.15
C LEU A 106 -2.38 32.70 -42.76
N ASP A 107 -3.24 31.89 -42.15
CA ASP A 107 -4.54 32.30 -41.60
C ASP A 107 -4.36 33.14 -40.31
N SER A 108 -3.42 32.76 -39.43
CA SER A 108 -3.11 33.50 -38.19
C SER A 108 -2.49 34.90 -38.42
N GLN A 109 -1.87 35.13 -39.59
CA GLN A 109 -1.31 36.42 -39.99
C GLN A 109 -2.25 37.29 -40.84
N ASN A 110 -3.54 36.91 -40.92
CA ASN A 110 -4.61 37.73 -41.48
C ASN A 110 -4.40 38.12 -42.96
N ARG A 111 -3.85 37.22 -43.78
CA ARG A 111 -3.79 37.39 -45.25
C ARG A 111 -4.84 36.53 -45.94
N VAL A 112 -6.05 37.08 -45.99
CA VAL A 112 -7.21 36.79 -46.86
C VAL A 112 -7.24 35.38 -47.48
N ILE A 113 -7.95 34.45 -46.82
CA ILE A 113 -8.72 33.41 -47.52
C ILE A 113 -10.09 33.33 -46.81
N GLY A 114 -11.19 33.39 -47.57
CA GLY A 114 -12.55 33.60 -47.06
C GLY A 114 -13.16 32.41 -46.29
N ARG A 115 -14.51 32.31 -46.28
CA ARG A 115 -15.37 31.33 -45.55
C ARG A 115 -14.91 29.85 -45.52
N GLN A 116 -13.95 29.47 -46.36
CA GLN A 116 -13.33 28.14 -46.38
C GLN A 116 -12.35 27.90 -45.20
N GLY A 117 -11.71 28.92 -44.64
CA GLY A 117 -10.76 28.77 -43.50
C GLY A 117 -11.43 28.35 -42.18
N LEU A 118 -12.59 28.92 -41.86
CA LEU A 118 -13.40 28.51 -40.69
C LEU A 118 -13.91 27.06 -40.81
N ALA A 119 -14.35 26.64 -42.01
CA ALA A 119 -14.73 25.27 -42.26
C ALA A 119 -13.53 24.30 -42.15
N TYR A 120 -12.33 24.76 -42.52
CA TYR A 120 -11.09 23.98 -42.42
C TYR A 120 -10.68 23.73 -40.96
N LYS A 121 -10.79 24.74 -40.09
CA LYS A 121 -10.55 24.62 -38.64
C LYS A 121 -11.50 23.61 -37.98
N ASP A 122 -12.80 23.70 -38.27
CA ASP A 122 -13.81 22.78 -37.73
C ASP A 122 -13.61 21.34 -38.25
N VAL A 123 -13.11 21.19 -39.49
CA VAL A 123 -12.79 19.91 -40.11
C VAL A 123 -11.50 19.30 -39.53
N MET A 124 -10.45 20.09 -39.34
CA MET A 124 -9.21 19.63 -38.69
C MET A 124 -9.46 19.21 -37.25
N GLN A 125 -10.27 19.96 -36.50
CA GLN A 125 -10.71 19.57 -35.15
C GLN A 125 -11.44 18.22 -35.14
N LYS A 126 -12.34 17.98 -36.10
CA LYS A 126 -13.04 16.69 -36.23
C LYS A 126 -12.13 15.53 -36.62
N VAL A 127 -11.22 15.74 -37.57
CA VAL A 127 -10.27 14.70 -38.00
C VAL A 127 -9.33 14.30 -36.86
N ILE A 128 -8.87 15.29 -36.09
CA ILE A 128 -8.02 15.06 -34.91
C ILE A 128 -8.80 14.34 -33.81
N GLN A 129 -10.05 14.72 -33.56
CA GLN A 129 -10.93 14.04 -32.61
C GLN A 129 -11.14 12.56 -32.97
N GLU A 130 -11.50 12.27 -34.23
CA GLU A 130 -11.69 10.88 -34.69
C GLU A 130 -10.37 10.09 -34.69
N LEU A 131 -9.23 10.75 -34.92
CA LEU A 131 -7.91 10.14 -34.77
C LEU A 131 -7.64 9.78 -33.30
N PHE A 132 -7.89 10.69 -32.36
CA PHE A 132 -7.69 10.42 -30.92
C PHE A 132 -8.60 9.29 -30.43
N ASP A 133 -9.86 9.26 -30.86
CA ASP A 133 -10.82 8.20 -30.53
C ASP A 133 -10.41 6.82 -31.10
N ALA A 134 -9.61 6.80 -32.17
CA ALA A 134 -9.14 5.58 -32.85
C ALA A 134 -7.75 5.09 -32.39
N MET A 135 -6.98 5.90 -31.66
CA MET A 135 -5.58 5.61 -31.30
C MET A 135 -5.45 4.84 -29.98
N LYS A 136 -4.48 3.91 -29.91
CA LYS A 136 -4.08 3.21 -28.66
C LYS A 136 -2.89 3.92 -28.01
N GLU A 137 -2.77 3.86 -26.67
CA GLU A 137 -1.76 4.55 -25.84
C GLU A 137 -0.32 4.64 -26.42
N PRO A 138 0.29 3.57 -26.98
CA PRO A 138 1.67 3.65 -27.46
C PRO A 138 1.88 4.71 -28.56
N PHE A 139 0.83 4.98 -29.34
CA PHE A 139 0.87 5.92 -30.45
C PHE A 139 0.69 7.37 -29.97
N ILE A 140 -0.06 7.57 -28.88
CA ILE A 140 -0.28 8.87 -28.25
C ILE A 140 1.04 9.41 -27.69
N ASN A 141 1.82 8.57 -27.00
CA ASN A 141 3.15 8.95 -26.51
C ASN A 141 4.12 9.31 -27.64
N THR A 142 4.04 8.60 -28.76
CA THR A 142 4.86 8.88 -29.95
C THR A 142 4.47 10.21 -30.61
N LEU A 143 3.17 10.52 -30.63
CA LEU A 143 2.64 11.79 -31.14
C LEU A 143 3.08 12.96 -30.27
N PHE A 144 3.01 12.85 -28.94
CA PHE A 144 3.47 13.89 -28.02
C PHE A 144 4.99 14.07 -28.05
N ASP A 145 5.79 13.01 -28.16
CA ASP A 145 7.24 13.13 -28.35
C ASP A 145 7.57 13.86 -29.66
N ALA A 146 6.85 13.57 -30.75
CA ALA A 146 7.03 14.25 -32.03
C ALA A 146 6.61 15.73 -31.97
N LEU A 147 5.43 16.03 -31.40
CA LEU A 147 4.93 17.39 -31.27
C LEU A 147 5.79 18.24 -30.32
N GLY A 148 6.45 17.65 -29.33
CA GLY A 148 7.36 18.37 -28.45
C GLY A 148 8.75 18.65 -29.00
N THR A 149 9.22 17.84 -29.96
CA THR A 149 10.47 18.12 -30.68
C THR A 149 10.35 19.27 -31.68
N TYR A 150 9.15 19.57 -32.17
CA TYR A 150 8.89 20.68 -33.06
C TYR A 150 8.35 21.85 -32.23
N GLN A 151 9.13 22.92 -32.09
CA GLN A 151 8.92 24.11 -31.24
C GLN A 151 7.63 24.93 -31.53
N ASN A 152 6.47 24.29 -31.65
CA ASN A 152 5.19 24.93 -31.87
C ASN A 152 4.31 24.78 -30.62
N GLU A 153 4.69 25.57 -29.60
CA GLU A 153 4.16 25.54 -28.23
C GLU A 153 2.63 25.65 -28.19
N SER A 154 2.03 26.53 -29.00
CA SER A 154 0.57 26.77 -28.98
C SER A 154 -0.27 25.56 -29.42
N TYR A 155 0.22 24.78 -30.38
CA TYR A 155 -0.53 23.63 -30.90
C TYR A 155 -0.33 22.39 -30.04
N PHE A 156 0.88 22.20 -29.51
CA PHE A 156 1.15 21.20 -28.48
C PHE A 156 0.24 21.42 -27.27
N ASN A 157 0.12 22.66 -26.80
CA ASN A 157 -0.75 23.01 -25.69
C ASN A 157 -2.23 22.77 -26.01
N TRP A 158 -2.71 23.18 -27.19
CA TRP A 158 -4.10 22.92 -27.61
C TRP A 158 -4.41 21.42 -27.71
N ALA A 159 -3.56 20.62 -28.35
CA ALA A 159 -3.76 19.18 -28.49
C ALA A 159 -3.71 18.47 -27.13
N THR A 160 -2.81 18.93 -26.24
CA THR A 160 -2.73 18.47 -24.85
C THR A 160 -4.05 18.78 -24.12
N LEU A 161 -4.49 20.04 -24.09
CA LEU A 161 -5.72 20.49 -23.43
C LEU A 161 -6.99 19.82 -24.01
N HIS A 162 -7.06 19.59 -25.32
CA HIS A 162 -8.20 18.94 -25.95
C HIS A 162 -8.24 17.44 -25.65
N TYR A 163 -7.09 16.75 -25.68
CA TYR A 163 -6.99 15.37 -25.24
C TYR A 163 -7.34 15.21 -23.75
N MET A 164 -6.89 16.16 -22.92
CA MET A 164 -7.22 16.25 -21.49
C MET A 164 -8.74 16.37 -21.24
N TYR A 165 -9.45 17.13 -22.07
CA TYR A 165 -10.91 17.30 -21.95
C TYR A 165 -11.69 16.00 -22.24
N HIS A 166 -11.17 15.13 -23.12
CA HIS A 166 -11.88 13.92 -23.56
C HIS A 166 -11.39 12.62 -22.89
N HIS A 167 -10.16 12.60 -22.35
CA HIS A 167 -9.55 11.41 -21.75
C HIS A 167 -8.87 11.67 -20.39
N PRO A 168 -9.59 12.23 -19.40
CA PRO A 168 -8.99 12.73 -18.16
C PRO A 168 -8.26 11.67 -17.31
N ASN A 169 -8.64 10.40 -17.41
CA ASN A 169 -8.04 9.32 -16.59
C ASN A 169 -6.82 8.65 -17.24
N GLN A 170 -6.58 8.84 -18.55
CA GLN A 170 -5.43 8.27 -19.30
C GLN A 170 -4.25 9.25 -19.38
N MET A 171 -4.29 10.27 -18.54
CA MET A 171 -3.67 11.58 -18.75
C MET A 171 -2.37 11.76 -17.96
N TYR A 172 -2.21 11.01 -16.86
CA TYR A 172 -1.11 11.19 -15.91
C TYR A 172 0.26 10.91 -16.52
N ASP A 173 0.47 9.75 -17.16
CA ASP A 173 1.80 9.33 -17.62
C ASP A 173 2.34 10.26 -18.72
N THR A 174 1.45 10.73 -19.60
CA THR A 174 1.79 11.60 -20.73
C THR A 174 2.20 13.00 -20.30
N ILE A 175 1.42 13.63 -19.40
CA ILE A 175 1.73 14.97 -18.88
C ILE A 175 2.93 14.93 -17.92
N PHE A 176 3.00 13.89 -17.08
CA PHE A 176 4.13 13.66 -16.19
C PHE A 176 5.44 13.50 -16.96
N HIS A 177 5.44 12.69 -18.03
CA HIS A 177 6.62 12.53 -18.87
C HIS A 177 7.06 13.87 -19.47
N TYR A 178 6.12 14.68 -19.96
CA TYR A 178 6.46 15.88 -20.70
C TYR A 178 6.86 17.08 -19.82
N VAL A 179 6.06 17.40 -18.79
CA VAL A 179 6.33 18.53 -17.88
C VAL A 179 7.66 18.34 -17.16
N LEU A 180 7.99 17.11 -16.74
CA LEU A 180 9.28 16.81 -16.09
C LEU A 180 10.45 16.76 -17.08
N LYS A 181 10.24 16.23 -18.29
CA LYS A 181 11.29 16.11 -19.31
C LYS A 181 11.75 17.46 -19.85
N TYR A 182 10.82 18.41 -20.05
CA TYR A 182 11.13 19.67 -20.70
C TYR A 182 11.13 20.89 -19.77
N LYS A 183 10.62 20.78 -18.54
CA LYS A 183 10.57 21.88 -17.54
C LYS A 183 10.02 23.19 -18.13
N ASP A 184 9.04 23.06 -19.03
CA ASP A 184 8.45 24.18 -19.74
C ASP A 184 7.56 25.00 -18.79
N ARG A 185 7.98 26.24 -18.49
CA ARG A 185 7.22 27.13 -17.60
C ARG A 185 5.89 27.58 -18.21
N TYR A 186 5.84 27.81 -19.52
CA TYR A 186 4.62 28.32 -20.16
C TYR A 186 3.53 27.26 -20.16
N LEU A 187 3.89 26.01 -20.51
CA LEU A 187 2.97 24.88 -20.39
C LEU A 187 2.56 24.64 -18.94
N GLN A 188 3.47 24.80 -17.97
CA GLN A 188 3.14 24.68 -16.56
C GLN A 188 2.11 25.75 -16.12
N ASP A 189 2.26 27.00 -16.57
CA ASP A 189 1.33 28.09 -16.26
C ASP A 189 -0.05 27.89 -16.93
N GLU A 190 -0.10 27.45 -18.20
CA GLU A 190 -1.37 27.12 -18.86
C GLU A 190 -2.06 25.89 -18.25
N LEU A 191 -1.30 24.85 -17.89
CA LEU A 191 -1.84 23.68 -17.20
C LEU A 191 -2.38 24.05 -15.82
N ASN A 192 -1.70 24.95 -15.09
CA ASN A 192 -2.20 25.50 -13.83
C ASN A 192 -3.55 26.22 -14.03
N GLN A 193 -3.63 27.10 -15.02
CA GLN A 193 -4.86 27.84 -15.30
C GLN A 193 -6.02 26.89 -15.70
N TRP A 194 -5.76 25.90 -16.55
CA TRP A 194 -6.74 24.88 -16.91
C TRP A 194 -7.18 24.06 -15.69
N PHE A 195 -6.23 23.70 -14.83
CA PHE A 195 -6.53 22.92 -13.63
C PHE A 195 -7.35 23.72 -12.61
N ASP A 196 -7.07 25.02 -12.46
CA ASP A 196 -7.88 25.93 -11.66
C ASP A 196 -9.31 26.05 -12.22
N GLU A 197 -9.48 26.15 -13.55
CA GLU A 197 -10.80 26.14 -14.20
C GLU A 197 -11.54 24.80 -13.99
N LEU A 198 -10.80 23.68 -14.02
CA LEU A 198 -11.35 22.34 -13.80
C LEU A 198 -11.83 22.14 -12.37
N LEU A 199 -11.01 22.54 -11.38
CA LEU A 199 -11.35 22.50 -9.96
C LEU A 199 -12.57 23.37 -9.63
N ASN A 200 -12.71 24.51 -10.31
CA ASN A 200 -13.86 25.40 -10.17
C ASN A 200 -15.13 24.91 -10.89
N ASN A 201 -15.06 23.82 -11.67
CA ASN A 201 -16.20 23.24 -12.37
C ASN A 201 -16.69 21.96 -11.66
N PRO A 202 -17.80 22.01 -10.90
CA PRO A 202 -18.27 20.88 -10.09
C PRO A 202 -18.58 19.62 -10.90
N ILE A 203 -19.00 19.78 -12.16
CA ILE A 203 -19.37 18.67 -13.04
C ILE A 203 -18.12 17.94 -13.51
N ILE A 204 -17.06 18.67 -13.88
CA ILE A 204 -15.84 18.08 -14.42
C ILE A 204 -14.99 17.45 -13.31
N TYR A 205 -14.84 18.15 -12.18
CA TYR A 205 -14.18 17.59 -10.99
C TYR A 205 -14.78 16.25 -10.53
N GLN A 206 -16.11 16.07 -10.64
CA GLN A 206 -16.79 14.81 -10.30
C GLN A 206 -16.60 13.69 -11.34
N THR A 207 -16.09 13.99 -12.54
CA THR A 207 -15.90 13.00 -13.61
C THR A 207 -14.49 12.41 -13.67
N ILE A 208 -13.50 13.06 -13.06
CA ILE A 208 -12.12 12.56 -12.96
C ILE A 208 -12.02 11.68 -11.73
N ASP A 209 -11.34 10.54 -11.84
CA ASP A 209 -11.08 9.73 -10.65
C ASP A 209 -10.17 10.49 -9.67
N PHE A 210 -10.50 10.41 -8.37
CA PHE A 210 -9.85 11.22 -7.34
C PHE A 210 -8.35 10.96 -7.22
N GLN A 211 -7.93 9.74 -7.54
CA GLN A 211 -6.52 9.31 -7.53
C GLN A 211 -5.72 10.00 -8.64
N THR A 212 -6.30 10.11 -9.83
CA THR A 212 -5.75 10.88 -10.95
C THR A 212 -5.73 12.37 -10.62
N LEU A 213 -6.77 12.89 -9.97
CA LEU A 213 -6.84 14.29 -9.57
C LEU A 213 -5.76 14.69 -8.54
N TYR A 214 -5.52 13.87 -7.51
CA TYR A 214 -4.44 14.10 -6.53
C TYR A 214 -3.06 14.22 -7.20
N LYS A 215 -2.81 13.39 -8.22
CA LYS A 215 -1.54 13.39 -8.94
C LYS A 215 -1.28 14.70 -9.68
N PHE A 216 -2.32 15.28 -10.29
CA PHE A 216 -2.21 16.58 -10.98
C PHE A 216 -2.01 17.75 -10.02
N VAL A 217 -2.72 17.74 -8.88
CA VAL A 217 -2.58 18.74 -7.82
C VAL A 217 -1.11 18.94 -7.41
N PHE A 218 -0.37 17.84 -7.22
CA PHE A 218 1.04 17.92 -6.85
C PHE A 218 1.94 18.39 -7.99
N LEU A 219 1.72 17.89 -9.21
CA LEU A 219 2.57 18.19 -10.37
C LEU A 219 2.52 19.64 -10.80
N LEU A 220 1.33 20.23 -10.77
CA LEU A 220 1.12 21.54 -11.34
C LEU A 220 1.54 22.65 -10.38
N ASN A 221 1.66 22.35 -9.07
CA ASN A 221 1.83 23.36 -8.02
C ASN A 221 0.67 24.39 -8.08
N ALA A 222 -0.49 23.92 -8.56
CA ALA A 222 -1.70 24.70 -8.73
C ALA A 222 -2.18 25.16 -7.35
N SER A 223 -2.70 26.38 -7.29
CA SER A 223 -3.26 26.93 -6.06
C SER A 223 -4.58 26.21 -5.78
N ILE A 224 -4.52 25.06 -5.12
CA ILE A 224 -5.72 24.33 -4.71
C ILE A 224 -6.57 25.30 -3.88
N ASP A 225 -7.78 25.57 -4.33
CA ASP A 225 -8.73 26.30 -3.52
C ASP A 225 -8.91 25.52 -2.19
N LYS A 226 -8.82 26.24 -1.07
CA LYS A 226 -8.97 25.68 0.28
C LYS A 226 -10.27 24.91 0.48
N GLN A 227 -11.27 25.13 -0.38
CA GLN A 227 -12.52 24.37 -0.36
C GLN A 227 -12.33 22.91 -0.78
N ILE A 228 -11.50 22.62 -1.80
CA ILE A 228 -11.38 21.27 -2.38
C ILE A 228 -10.31 20.42 -1.68
N ILE A 229 -9.32 21.05 -1.06
CA ILE A 229 -8.17 20.35 -0.43
C ILE A 229 -8.59 19.30 0.62
N ASN A 230 -9.78 19.47 1.21
CA ASN A 230 -10.36 18.58 2.22
C ASN A 230 -11.56 17.77 1.70
N HIS A 231 -11.90 17.87 0.41
CA HIS A 231 -12.89 16.98 -0.17
C HIS A 231 -12.40 15.53 -0.14
N SER A 232 -13.36 14.62 -0.06
CA SER A 232 -13.12 13.19 -0.14
C SER A 232 -13.86 12.57 -1.32
N ASP A 233 -13.37 11.44 -1.80
CA ASP A 233 -14.08 10.58 -2.73
C ASP A 233 -15.26 9.84 -2.06
N ASP A 234 -15.93 8.96 -2.82
CA ASP A 234 -17.04 8.13 -2.33
C ASP A 234 -16.63 7.13 -1.24
N GLN A 235 -15.33 6.87 -1.07
CA GLN A 235 -14.77 6.02 -0.01
C GLN A 235 -14.30 6.85 1.20
N GLY A 236 -14.48 8.17 1.18
CA GLY A 236 -14.00 9.06 2.23
C GLY A 236 -12.49 9.30 2.20
N LEU A 237 -11.79 9.03 1.08
CA LEU A 237 -10.37 9.30 0.89
C LEU A 237 -10.14 10.71 0.32
N THR A 238 -9.27 11.48 0.98
CA THR A 238 -8.83 12.83 0.60
C THR A 238 -7.54 12.78 -0.21
N PHE A 239 -7.13 13.91 -0.80
CA PHE A 239 -5.80 14.01 -1.45
C PHE A 239 -4.65 13.69 -0.51
N LEU A 240 -4.79 14.04 0.78
CA LEU A 240 -3.80 13.72 1.79
C LEU A 240 -3.70 12.20 2.01
N ASP A 241 -4.82 11.48 2.02
CA ASP A 241 -4.82 10.02 2.13
C ASP A 241 -4.06 9.36 0.98
N TYR A 242 -4.35 9.75 -0.27
CA TYR A 242 -3.66 9.23 -1.44
C TYR A 242 -2.16 9.56 -1.42
N ALA A 243 -1.79 10.78 -1.03
CA ALA A 243 -0.39 11.17 -0.88
C ALA A 243 0.37 10.30 0.13
N ILE A 244 -0.31 9.90 1.21
CA ILE A 244 0.26 9.03 2.25
C ILE A 244 0.36 7.59 1.75
N MET A 245 -0.68 7.06 1.12
CA MET A 245 -0.69 5.70 0.54
C MET A 245 0.43 5.52 -0.49
N ASP A 246 0.69 6.56 -1.31
CA ASP A 246 1.77 6.59 -2.30
C ASP A 246 3.16 6.91 -1.71
N ASN A 247 3.27 7.14 -0.39
CA ASN A 247 4.50 7.59 0.28
C ASN A 247 5.12 8.87 -0.34
N ASN A 248 4.28 9.76 -0.88
CA ASN A 248 4.73 10.99 -1.51
C ASN A 248 4.92 12.10 -0.47
N VAL A 249 6.06 12.05 0.23
CA VAL A 249 6.44 13.00 1.28
C VAL A 249 6.33 14.47 0.84
N ALA A 250 6.75 14.78 -0.40
CA ALA A 250 6.72 16.14 -0.92
C ALA A 250 5.29 16.64 -1.08
N CYS A 251 4.39 15.80 -1.59
CA CYS A 251 2.98 16.13 -1.69
C CYS A 251 2.31 16.25 -0.32
N VAL A 252 2.60 15.35 0.61
CA VAL A 252 2.10 15.44 1.99
C VAL A 252 2.47 16.79 2.61
N LYS A 253 3.74 17.23 2.48
CA LYS A 253 4.18 18.55 2.97
C LYS A 253 3.41 19.69 2.32
N TYR A 254 3.26 19.65 0.99
CA TYR A 254 2.55 20.66 0.23
C TYR A 254 1.08 20.77 0.67
N LEU A 255 0.38 19.63 0.75
CA LEU A 255 -1.03 19.58 1.14
C LEU A 255 -1.24 20.12 2.56
N LEU A 256 -0.41 19.69 3.52
CA LEU A 256 -0.50 20.16 4.91
C LEU A 256 -0.21 21.67 5.04
N GLN A 257 0.78 22.19 4.30
CA GLN A 257 1.08 23.63 4.27
C GLN A 257 -0.06 24.47 3.68
N ASN A 258 -0.85 23.90 2.78
CA ASN A 258 -1.99 24.54 2.15
C ASN A 258 -3.33 24.31 2.88
N GLY A 259 -3.32 23.67 4.04
CA GLY A 259 -4.50 23.54 4.90
C GLY A 259 -5.29 22.22 4.73
N ALA A 260 -4.66 21.18 4.19
CA ALA A 260 -5.20 19.83 4.29
C ALA A 260 -5.34 19.42 5.76
N GLN A 261 -6.52 18.96 6.13
CA GLN A 261 -6.86 18.54 7.48
C GLN A 261 -6.52 17.07 7.67
N VAL A 262 -5.89 16.77 8.81
CA VAL A 262 -5.67 15.41 9.26
C VAL A 262 -6.94 14.94 9.94
N LEU A 263 -7.87 14.40 9.16
CA LEU A 263 -9.19 13.98 9.62
C LEU A 263 -9.14 12.61 10.29
N GLU A 264 -9.86 12.47 11.40
CA GLU A 264 -10.22 11.17 11.94
C GLU A 264 -11.37 10.59 11.12
N LYS A 265 -11.28 9.31 10.77
CA LYS A 265 -12.33 8.60 10.06
C LYS A 265 -13.04 7.70 11.04
N ASP A 266 -14.34 7.91 11.21
CA ASP A 266 -15.17 7.10 12.11
C ASP A 266 -15.03 5.60 11.77
N GLY A 267 -14.46 4.83 12.70
CA GLY A 267 -14.33 3.38 12.57
C GLY A 267 -13.28 2.87 11.57
N PHE A 268 -12.42 3.72 11.00
CA PHE A 268 -11.34 3.32 10.08
C PHE A 268 -9.94 3.71 10.59
N THR A 269 -8.92 2.98 10.14
CA THR A 269 -7.51 3.29 10.33
C THR A 269 -7.21 4.72 9.87
N ASN A 270 -6.93 5.64 10.80
CA ASN A 270 -6.60 7.02 10.44
C ASN A 270 -5.26 7.12 9.69
N VAL A 271 -5.01 8.28 9.09
CA VAL A 271 -3.80 8.56 8.30
C VAL A 271 -2.48 8.36 9.06
N LEU A 272 -2.47 8.59 10.38
CA LEU A 272 -1.28 8.34 11.21
C LEU A 272 -1.01 6.83 11.32
N HIS A 273 -2.04 6.02 11.57
CA HIS A 273 -1.90 4.55 11.61
C HIS A 273 -1.44 3.99 10.26
N ILE A 274 -1.97 4.48 9.13
CA ILE A 274 -1.52 4.06 7.79
C ILE A 274 -0.03 4.35 7.61
N ALA A 275 0.42 5.56 7.95
CA ALA A 275 1.82 5.94 7.84
C ALA A 275 2.73 5.09 8.75
N VAL A 276 2.28 4.78 9.97
CA VAL A 276 3.03 3.90 10.89
C VAL A 276 3.07 2.46 10.40
N LEU A 277 1.94 1.91 9.93
CA LEU A 277 1.83 0.55 9.42
C LEU A 277 2.85 0.27 8.30
N HIS A 278 3.06 1.26 7.43
CA HIS A 278 4.01 1.16 6.33
C HIS A 278 5.43 1.64 6.67
N GLY A 279 5.67 2.11 7.90
CA GLY A 279 6.99 2.57 8.33
C GLY A 279 7.42 3.92 7.75
N TYR A 280 6.47 4.77 7.32
CA TYR A 280 6.73 6.06 6.67
C TYR A 280 7.11 7.15 7.70
N GLN A 281 8.32 7.03 8.25
CA GLN A 281 8.82 7.87 9.35
C GLN A 281 8.69 9.38 9.10
N GLU A 282 9.04 9.86 7.90
CA GLU A 282 8.97 11.29 7.57
C GLU A 282 7.51 11.77 7.48
N ILE A 283 6.60 10.94 6.95
CA ILE A 283 5.17 11.26 6.90
C ILE A 283 4.58 11.33 8.31
N VAL A 284 4.91 10.37 9.18
CA VAL A 284 4.51 10.41 10.60
C VAL A 284 4.92 11.74 11.24
N TYR A 285 6.16 12.18 11.02
CA TYR A 285 6.65 13.46 11.53
C TYR A 285 5.84 14.65 10.99
N GLN A 286 5.54 14.70 9.69
CA GLN A 286 4.76 15.79 9.09
C GLN A 286 3.31 15.84 9.60
N LEU A 287 2.67 14.67 9.77
CA LEU A 287 1.31 14.58 10.29
C LEU A 287 1.20 15.09 11.73
N LEU A 288 2.14 14.70 12.59
CA LEU A 288 2.17 15.14 14.00
C LEU A 288 2.51 16.62 14.13
N LEU A 289 3.37 17.16 13.25
CA LEU A 289 3.67 18.60 13.21
C LEU A 289 2.42 19.41 12.86
N SER A 290 1.57 18.89 11.97
CA SER A 290 0.37 19.59 11.47
C SER A 290 -0.83 19.44 12.40
N ASN A 291 -1.02 18.25 12.98
CA ASN A 291 -2.08 18.00 13.97
C ASN A 291 -1.54 17.13 15.12
N PRO A 292 -0.99 17.74 16.19
CA PRO A 292 -0.47 17.00 17.34
C PRO A 292 -1.53 16.17 18.08
N HIS A 293 -2.81 16.53 17.96
CA HIS A 293 -3.90 15.87 18.71
C HIS A 293 -4.17 14.44 18.24
N ILE A 294 -3.78 14.08 17.01
CA ILE A 294 -4.02 12.73 16.45
C ILE A 294 -3.10 11.64 17.03
N VAL A 295 -2.09 12.02 17.81
CA VAL A 295 -1.04 11.10 18.30
C VAL A 295 -1.59 9.92 19.12
N ASN A 296 -2.73 10.12 19.80
CA ASN A 296 -3.38 9.14 20.67
C ASN A 296 -4.71 8.63 20.12
N SER A 297 -5.04 8.97 18.87
CA SER A 297 -6.26 8.48 18.23
C SER A 297 -6.23 6.95 18.13
N LEU A 298 -7.42 6.37 18.18
CA LEU A 298 -7.62 4.92 18.16
C LEU A 298 -8.03 4.45 16.75
N ASP A 299 -7.57 3.28 16.34
CA ASP A 299 -8.04 2.60 15.13
C ASP A 299 -9.29 1.73 15.41
N ALA A 300 -9.72 0.97 14.40
CA ALA A 300 -10.88 0.08 14.50
C ALA A 300 -10.70 -1.06 15.53
N GLN A 301 -9.46 -1.38 15.91
CA GLN A 301 -9.12 -2.35 16.95
C GLN A 301 -8.78 -1.64 18.27
N GLN A 302 -9.18 -0.37 18.43
CA GLN A 302 -8.86 0.48 19.58
C GLN A 302 -7.36 0.67 19.81
N LYS A 303 -6.49 0.34 18.84
CA LYS A 303 -5.03 0.51 18.97
C LYS A 303 -4.65 1.95 18.65
N THR A 304 -3.63 2.44 19.35
CA THR A 304 -2.95 3.69 18.95
C THR A 304 -1.83 3.41 17.96
N SER A 305 -1.38 4.45 17.28
CA SER A 305 -0.20 4.38 16.41
C SER A 305 1.07 3.93 17.16
N LEU A 306 1.16 4.14 18.48
CA LEU A 306 2.27 3.64 19.30
C LEU A 306 2.21 2.12 19.50
N HIS A 307 1.02 1.50 19.56
CA HIS A 307 0.90 0.03 19.59
C HIS A 307 1.47 -0.59 18.32
N LEU A 308 1.09 -0.05 17.15
CA LEU A 308 1.60 -0.52 15.86
C LEU A 308 3.12 -0.36 15.78
N ALA A 309 3.64 0.83 16.09
CA ALA A 309 5.08 1.09 16.06
C ALA A 309 5.86 0.14 16.99
N ALA A 310 5.32 -0.13 18.18
CA ALA A 310 5.92 -1.05 19.15
C ALA A 310 5.89 -2.51 18.66
N GLY A 311 4.75 -2.99 18.18
CA GLY A 311 4.57 -4.36 17.70
C GLY A 311 5.39 -4.68 16.44
N TYR A 312 5.52 -3.73 15.52
CA TYR A 312 6.40 -3.87 14.34
C TYR A 312 7.88 -3.55 14.63
N GLY A 313 8.21 -3.05 15.82
CA GLY A 313 9.58 -2.69 16.20
C GLY A 313 10.13 -1.43 15.52
N PHE A 314 9.29 -0.53 15.03
CA PHE A 314 9.69 0.72 14.40
C PHE A 314 10.17 1.75 15.44
N TYR A 315 11.36 1.52 16.00
CA TYR A 315 11.95 2.32 17.08
C TYR A 315 11.93 3.83 16.82
N ASN A 316 12.37 4.27 15.63
CA ASN A 316 12.40 5.70 15.31
C ASN A 316 11.00 6.31 15.27
N ILE A 317 10.01 5.58 14.78
CA ILE A 317 8.62 6.02 14.72
C ILE A 317 8.03 6.10 16.12
N ALA A 318 8.23 5.06 16.95
CA ALA A 318 7.83 5.08 18.35
C ALA A 318 8.43 6.29 19.10
N ASN A 319 9.73 6.57 18.88
CA ASN A 319 10.40 7.72 19.48
C ASN A 319 9.80 9.06 19.01
N ILE A 320 9.44 9.18 17.72
CA ILE A 320 8.74 10.37 17.21
C ILE A 320 7.37 10.52 17.88
N LEU A 321 6.58 9.44 17.97
CA LEU A 321 5.25 9.45 18.59
C LEU A 321 5.35 9.88 20.06
N LEU A 322 6.24 9.26 20.84
CA LEU A 322 6.45 9.55 22.26
C LEU A 322 6.88 11.00 22.49
N LYS A 323 7.81 11.52 21.68
CA LYS A 323 8.22 12.94 21.74
C LYS A 323 7.11 13.93 21.40
N ASN A 324 6.09 13.49 20.66
CA ASN A 324 4.92 14.29 20.32
C ASN A 324 3.71 14.00 21.23
N GLY A 325 3.91 13.39 22.40
CA GLY A 325 2.87 13.24 23.41
C GLY A 325 2.03 11.96 23.29
N ALA A 326 2.51 10.95 22.57
CA ALA A 326 1.89 9.62 22.64
C ALA A 326 1.91 9.10 24.07
N ASN A 327 0.76 8.65 24.57
CA ASN A 327 0.65 8.05 25.89
C ASN A 327 1.00 6.55 25.80
N PRO A 328 2.07 6.08 26.46
CA PRO A 328 2.51 4.68 26.40
C PRO A 328 1.61 3.73 27.21
N ASN A 329 0.54 4.23 27.83
CA ASN A 329 -0.35 3.47 28.71
C ASN A 329 -1.80 3.39 28.23
N ILE A 330 -2.10 3.83 26.99
CA ILE A 330 -3.41 3.58 26.38
C ILE A 330 -3.53 2.09 26.10
N SER A 331 -4.69 1.50 26.40
CA SER A 331 -4.99 0.10 26.10
C SER A 331 -5.91 -0.02 24.89
N SER A 332 -5.79 -1.12 24.13
CA SER A 332 -6.54 -1.35 22.90
C SER A 332 -7.88 -2.08 23.01
N ASP A 333 -8.65 -1.85 24.08
CA ASP A 333 -10.05 -2.30 24.23
C ASP A 333 -10.64 -1.74 25.54
N ASP A 334 -11.96 -1.92 25.70
CA ASP A 334 -12.70 -1.56 26.92
C ASP A 334 -12.22 -2.33 28.17
N ASP A 335 -11.47 -3.42 27.98
CA ASP A 335 -11.06 -4.35 29.03
C ASP A 335 -9.59 -4.27 29.45
N GLY A 336 -8.75 -3.47 28.78
CA GLY A 336 -7.38 -3.20 29.22
C GLY A 336 -6.28 -4.17 28.72
N VAL A 337 -6.49 -4.86 27.59
CA VAL A 337 -5.78 -6.09 27.20
C VAL A 337 -4.51 -5.91 26.35
N GLU A 338 -4.26 -4.75 25.75
CA GLU A 338 -2.99 -4.58 25.02
C GLU A 338 -2.46 -3.18 25.21
N THR A 339 -1.29 -3.06 25.82
CA THR A 339 -0.52 -1.81 25.90
C THR A 339 0.58 -1.83 24.84
N PRO A 340 1.12 -0.67 24.42
CA PRO A 340 2.25 -0.65 23.48
C PRO A 340 3.45 -1.48 23.98
N LEU A 341 3.69 -1.49 25.29
CA LEU A 341 4.74 -2.29 25.90
C LEU A 341 4.48 -3.80 25.75
N LEU A 342 3.24 -4.25 25.91
CA LEU A 342 2.87 -5.64 25.63
C LEU A 342 3.03 -5.97 24.15
N SER A 343 2.57 -5.10 23.24
CA SER A 343 2.71 -5.29 21.80
C SER A 343 4.18 -5.49 21.39
N ALA A 344 5.11 -4.74 22.00
CA ALA A 344 6.55 -4.91 21.77
C ALA A 344 7.06 -6.29 22.23
N ILE A 345 6.64 -6.76 23.42
CA ILE A 345 7.08 -8.03 23.99
C ILE A 345 6.55 -9.23 23.17
N GLN A 346 5.27 -9.21 22.79
CA GLN A 346 4.63 -10.34 22.09
C GLN A 346 5.06 -10.45 20.63
N ASN A 347 5.11 -9.33 19.91
CA ASN A 347 5.30 -9.34 18.46
C ASN A 347 6.75 -9.13 18.04
N ASN A 348 7.58 -8.52 18.90
CA ASN A 348 9.00 -8.29 18.60
C ASN A 348 9.90 -8.38 19.86
N PRO A 349 10.01 -9.58 20.46
CA PRO A 349 10.82 -9.79 21.67
C PRO A 349 12.32 -9.53 21.47
N VAL A 350 12.79 -9.38 20.22
CA VAL A 350 14.20 -9.12 19.90
C VAL A 350 14.58 -7.66 20.14
N SER A 351 13.60 -6.74 20.16
CA SER A 351 13.86 -5.30 20.25
C SER A 351 13.91 -4.79 21.71
N ILE A 352 14.97 -5.16 22.42
CA ILE A 352 15.27 -4.66 23.79
C ILE A 352 15.19 -3.12 23.85
N LYS A 353 15.71 -2.43 22.83
CA LYS A 353 15.68 -0.95 22.75
C LYS A 353 14.28 -0.38 22.68
N MET A 354 13.32 -1.07 22.05
CA MET A 354 11.92 -0.63 22.03
C MET A 354 11.31 -0.69 23.43
N ILE A 355 11.60 -1.78 24.16
CA ILE A 355 11.13 -1.99 25.52
C ILE A 355 11.72 -0.91 26.44
N GLU A 356 13.04 -0.67 26.38
CA GLU A 356 13.71 0.43 27.09
C GLU A 356 13.05 1.78 26.80
N LEU A 357 12.84 2.13 25.52
CA LEU A 357 12.21 3.38 25.12
C LEU A 357 10.81 3.58 25.74
N LEU A 358 9.99 2.53 25.74
CA LEU A 358 8.64 2.59 26.28
C LEU A 358 8.67 2.74 27.81
N LEU A 359 9.56 2.02 28.50
CA LEU A 359 9.76 2.12 29.94
C LEU A 359 10.28 3.50 30.35
N ASP A 360 11.28 4.03 29.64
CA ASP A 360 11.83 5.38 29.84
C ASP A 360 10.78 6.47 29.62
N SER A 361 9.77 6.18 28.80
CA SER A 361 8.64 7.09 28.54
C SER A 361 7.49 6.95 29.53
N GLY A 362 7.63 6.11 30.57
CA GLY A 362 6.64 5.94 31.63
C GLY A 362 5.58 4.88 31.35
N ALA A 363 5.86 3.89 30.52
CA ALA A 363 5.02 2.70 30.41
C ALA A 363 4.93 1.99 31.78
N LYS A 364 3.71 1.69 32.22
CA LYS A 364 3.47 1.02 33.49
C LYS A 364 3.86 -0.46 33.37
N ILE A 365 4.64 -0.93 34.34
CA ILE A 365 5.28 -2.25 34.30
C ILE A 365 4.54 -3.33 35.11
N ASN A 366 3.81 -2.93 36.16
CA ASN A 366 3.17 -3.84 37.12
C ASN A 366 1.65 -3.96 36.88
N ASN A 367 1.27 -4.17 35.62
CA ASN A 367 -0.13 -4.30 35.22
C ASN A 367 -0.42 -5.76 34.89
N ARG A 368 -1.65 -6.18 35.14
CA ARG A 368 -2.24 -7.31 34.41
C ARG A 368 -2.70 -6.79 33.08
N VAL A 369 -2.37 -7.51 32.04
CA VAL A 369 -2.45 -7.02 30.67
C VAL A 369 -3.41 -7.84 29.83
N ASP A 370 -4.24 -8.71 30.41
CA ASP A 370 -5.31 -9.40 29.69
C ASP A 370 -6.43 -9.87 30.63
N HIS A 371 -7.50 -10.41 30.03
CA HIS A 371 -8.62 -11.02 30.76
C HIS A 371 -8.23 -12.26 31.56
N GLN A 372 -7.12 -12.92 31.19
CA GLN A 372 -6.58 -14.07 31.90
C GLN A 372 -5.80 -13.64 33.16
N GLY A 373 -5.65 -12.33 33.39
CA GLY A 373 -4.95 -11.79 34.54
C GLY A 373 -3.44 -12.03 34.50
N ILE A 374 -2.87 -12.24 33.31
CA ILE A 374 -1.44 -12.42 33.10
C ILE A 374 -0.74 -11.06 33.27
N SER A 375 0.34 -11.04 34.02
CA SER A 375 1.20 -9.87 34.18
C SER A 375 2.10 -9.67 32.97
N LEU A 376 2.60 -8.45 32.77
CA LEU A 376 3.58 -8.17 31.73
C LEU A 376 4.84 -9.07 31.85
N LEU A 377 5.31 -9.30 33.08
CA LEU A 377 6.44 -10.19 33.35
C LEU A 377 6.08 -11.66 33.05
N GLY A 378 4.83 -12.06 33.28
CA GLY A 378 4.27 -13.35 32.92
C GLY A 378 4.25 -13.63 31.41
N TYR A 379 4.02 -12.61 30.58
CA TYR A 379 4.18 -12.70 29.12
C TYR A 379 5.64 -12.78 28.69
N ALA A 380 6.54 -12.11 29.41
CA ALA A 380 7.96 -12.13 29.14
C ALA A 380 8.67 -13.39 29.64
N ILE A 381 8.01 -14.29 30.38
CA ILE A 381 8.62 -15.38 31.15
C ILE A 381 9.51 -16.33 30.34
N ASN A 382 9.35 -16.39 29.01
CA ASN A 382 10.17 -17.22 28.12
C ASN A 382 11.39 -16.49 27.52
N TYR A 383 11.58 -15.21 27.83
CA TYR A 383 12.62 -14.35 27.29
C TYR A 383 13.52 -13.82 28.43
N PRO A 384 14.60 -14.54 28.81
CA PRO A 384 15.44 -14.19 29.96
C PRO A 384 15.93 -12.73 29.96
N GLU A 385 16.35 -12.22 28.80
CA GLU A 385 16.84 -10.83 28.68
C GLU A 385 15.73 -9.80 28.91
N ILE A 386 14.50 -10.07 28.45
CA ILE A 386 13.34 -9.19 28.70
C ILE A 386 12.94 -9.26 30.17
N VAL A 387 12.85 -10.46 30.75
CA VAL A 387 12.56 -10.65 32.19
C VAL A 387 13.53 -9.85 33.03
N LYS A 388 14.83 -9.96 32.74
CA LYS A 388 15.88 -9.21 33.43
C LYS A 388 15.70 -7.70 33.28
N LEU A 389 15.46 -7.22 32.05
CA LEU A 389 15.23 -5.79 31.80
C LEU A 389 14.02 -5.26 32.58
N LEU A 390 12.90 -5.98 32.56
CA LEU A 390 11.69 -5.57 33.26
C LEU A 390 11.91 -5.51 34.78
N LEU A 391 12.57 -6.50 35.36
CA LEU A 391 12.92 -6.51 36.79
C LEU A 391 13.90 -5.38 37.16
N GLN A 392 14.89 -5.10 36.31
CA GLN A 392 15.79 -3.95 36.47
C GLN A 392 15.05 -2.61 36.44
N SER A 393 13.94 -2.57 35.70
CA SER A 393 13.09 -1.39 35.54
C SER A 393 11.97 -1.29 36.59
N GLY A 394 11.99 -2.15 37.62
CA GLY A 394 11.07 -2.11 38.75
C GLY A 394 9.83 -2.97 38.62
N ALA A 395 9.84 -3.98 37.75
CA ALA A 395 8.80 -5.02 37.75
C ALA A 395 8.80 -5.78 39.08
N ASP A 396 7.61 -6.07 39.61
CA ASP A 396 7.43 -6.86 40.82
C ASP A 396 7.53 -8.35 40.48
N ALA A 397 8.63 -8.99 40.91
CA ALA A 397 8.87 -10.42 40.73
C ALA A 397 7.81 -11.31 41.42
N ASN A 398 7.06 -10.74 42.38
CA ASN A 398 6.06 -11.44 43.19
C ASN A 398 4.62 -11.12 42.77
N LEU A 399 4.40 -10.34 41.70
CA LEU A 399 3.07 -10.16 41.13
C LEU A 399 2.66 -11.47 40.43
N PRO A 400 1.68 -12.23 40.96
CA PRO A 400 1.30 -13.48 40.34
C PRO A 400 0.39 -13.22 39.14
N ASP A 401 0.55 -14.09 38.15
CA ASP A 401 -0.44 -14.29 37.11
C ASP A 401 -1.70 -14.93 37.73
N LEU A 402 -2.80 -14.91 36.99
CA LEU A 402 -4.04 -15.57 37.37
C LEU A 402 -4.38 -16.69 36.38
N ASP A 403 -5.31 -17.56 36.77
CA ASP A 403 -5.99 -18.46 35.85
C ASP A 403 -7.12 -17.74 35.09
N GLU A 404 -7.75 -18.45 34.14
CA GLU A 404 -8.83 -17.91 33.30
C GLU A 404 -10.02 -17.37 34.10
N ASP A 405 -10.30 -17.96 35.27
CA ASP A 405 -11.39 -17.55 36.16
C ASP A 405 -10.98 -16.43 37.15
N GLY A 406 -9.69 -16.06 37.20
CA GLY A 406 -9.15 -15.07 38.13
C GLY A 406 -9.13 -15.52 39.60
N LEU A 407 -9.31 -16.82 39.85
CA LEU A 407 -9.45 -17.43 41.18
C LEU A 407 -8.12 -17.95 41.73
N ILE A 408 -7.29 -18.51 40.86
CA ILE A 408 -6.01 -19.13 41.22
C ILE A 408 -4.89 -18.14 40.92
N LYS A 409 -4.00 -17.95 41.90
CA LYS A 409 -2.77 -17.17 41.71
C LYS A 409 -1.64 -18.11 41.30
N ILE A 410 -0.89 -17.71 40.29
CA ILE A 410 0.23 -18.46 39.75
C ILE A 410 1.49 -17.59 39.87
N PRO A 411 2.31 -17.80 40.90
CA PRO A 411 3.59 -17.10 41.05
C PRO A 411 4.47 -17.30 39.81
N LEU A 412 5.23 -16.29 39.41
CA LEU A 412 6.03 -16.36 38.19
C LEU A 412 7.15 -17.40 38.24
N LEU A 413 7.67 -17.69 39.44
CA LEU A 413 8.64 -18.76 39.64
C LEU A 413 8.04 -20.14 39.30
N HIS A 414 6.76 -20.36 39.57
CA HIS A 414 6.04 -21.59 39.22
C HIS A 414 6.02 -21.78 37.70
N LYS A 415 5.62 -20.75 36.96
CA LYS A 415 5.66 -20.76 35.48
C LYS A 415 7.07 -21.03 34.94
N ALA A 416 8.10 -20.42 35.54
CA ALA A 416 9.48 -20.66 35.13
C ALA A 416 9.94 -22.10 35.37
N VAL A 417 9.47 -22.74 36.45
CA VAL A 417 9.69 -24.17 36.76
C VAL A 417 8.96 -25.06 35.76
N LEU A 418 7.68 -24.81 35.49
CA LEU A 418 6.88 -25.56 34.50
C LEU A 418 7.51 -25.50 33.10
N ASN A 419 8.06 -24.34 32.72
CA ASN A 419 8.78 -24.16 31.47
C ASN A 419 10.23 -24.69 31.52
N GLN A 420 10.67 -25.20 32.67
CA GLN A 420 12.02 -25.71 32.95
C GLN A 420 13.14 -24.72 32.60
N ASN A 421 12.84 -23.42 32.67
CA ASN A 421 13.74 -22.35 32.27
C ASN A 421 14.60 -21.89 33.45
N VAL A 422 15.67 -22.64 33.72
CA VAL A 422 16.61 -22.37 34.82
C VAL A 422 17.21 -20.95 34.77
N SER A 423 17.40 -20.39 33.57
CA SER A 423 17.90 -19.01 33.42
C SER A 423 16.91 -18.00 33.97
N VAL A 424 15.62 -18.14 33.66
CA VAL A 424 14.56 -17.27 34.17
C VAL A 424 14.33 -17.49 35.65
N MET A 425 14.34 -18.74 36.12
CA MET A 425 14.26 -19.04 37.56
C MET A 425 15.37 -18.33 38.34
N ARG A 426 16.62 -18.39 37.85
CA ARG A 426 17.76 -17.67 38.43
C ARG A 426 17.52 -16.16 38.47
N ILE A 427 17.11 -15.59 37.35
CA ILE A 427 16.84 -14.14 37.27
C ILE A 427 15.74 -13.75 38.26
N LEU A 428 14.62 -14.49 38.34
CA LEU A 428 13.54 -14.17 39.29
C LEU A 428 14.03 -14.20 40.74
N LEU A 429 14.79 -15.23 41.13
CA LEU A 429 15.32 -15.37 42.49
C LEU A 429 16.39 -14.31 42.80
N ASP A 430 17.27 -13.98 41.85
CA ASP A 430 18.24 -12.89 41.99
C ASP A 430 17.55 -11.53 42.24
N TYR A 431 16.33 -11.36 41.73
CA TYR A 431 15.48 -10.18 41.94
C TYR A 431 14.39 -10.40 43.01
N ARG A 432 14.63 -11.31 43.97
CA ARG A 432 13.81 -11.51 45.18
C ARG A 432 12.38 -12.00 44.92
N ALA A 433 12.17 -12.82 43.89
CA ALA A 433 10.98 -13.66 43.83
C ALA A 433 10.93 -14.56 45.07
N ASP A 434 9.75 -14.70 45.66
CA ASP A 434 9.51 -15.55 46.82
C ASP A 434 9.57 -17.02 46.40
N ILE A 435 10.66 -17.69 46.81
CA ILE A 435 10.90 -19.10 46.50
C ILE A 435 9.85 -20.03 47.12
N ASN A 436 9.17 -19.56 48.16
CA ASN A 436 8.17 -20.30 48.93
C ASN A 436 6.74 -19.81 48.64
N ALA A 437 6.54 -19.03 47.58
CA ALA A 437 5.21 -18.57 47.18
C ALA A 437 4.28 -19.76 46.93
N LEU A 438 3.12 -19.75 47.59
CA LEU A 438 2.05 -20.71 47.38
C LEU A 438 1.21 -20.30 46.16
N GLY A 439 0.83 -21.27 45.35
CA GLY A 439 -0.01 -21.03 44.17
C GLY A 439 -0.17 -22.25 43.28
N GLY A 440 -0.71 -22.02 42.08
CA GLY A 440 -1.06 -23.09 41.14
C GLY A 440 -2.28 -23.89 41.61
N ILE A 441 -2.60 -24.96 40.89
CA ILE A 441 -3.83 -25.74 41.09
C ILE A 441 -3.82 -26.49 42.43
N THR A 442 -2.65 -26.89 42.92
CA THR A 442 -2.50 -27.65 44.17
C THR A 442 -2.24 -26.77 45.38
N GLY A 443 -2.08 -25.45 45.19
CA GLY A 443 -1.69 -24.52 46.26
C GLY A 443 -0.29 -24.78 46.82
N GLY A 444 0.55 -25.54 46.13
CA GLY A 444 1.91 -25.87 46.55
C GLY A 444 2.92 -24.75 46.27
N THR A 445 4.20 -25.07 46.48
CA THR A 445 5.35 -24.21 46.13
C THR A 445 5.97 -24.64 44.80
N ALA A 446 6.88 -23.83 44.25
CA ALA A 446 7.69 -24.19 43.08
C ALA A 446 8.48 -25.51 43.29
N LEU A 447 8.79 -25.88 44.53
CA LEU A 447 9.43 -27.15 44.87
C LEU A 447 8.47 -28.34 44.72
N HIS A 448 7.17 -28.18 45.00
CA HIS A 448 6.17 -29.22 44.70
C HIS A 448 6.07 -29.46 43.19
N GLU A 449 6.02 -28.39 42.40
CA GLU A 449 5.98 -28.49 40.94
C GLU A 449 7.25 -29.16 40.37
N ALA A 450 8.43 -28.86 40.92
CA ALA A 450 9.67 -29.51 40.51
C ALA A 450 9.64 -31.04 40.76
N VAL A 451 9.02 -31.49 41.85
CA VAL A 451 8.78 -32.91 42.16
C VAL A 451 7.78 -33.51 41.18
N GLU A 452 6.71 -32.79 40.84
CA GLU A 452 5.73 -33.25 39.85
C GLU A 452 6.31 -33.41 38.44
N LEU A 453 7.28 -32.58 38.09
CA LEU A 453 8.03 -32.70 36.84
C LEU A 453 9.08 -33.82 36.85
N CYS A 454 9.25 -34.53 37.98
CA CYS A 454 10.34 -35.50 38.19
C CYS A 454 11.73 -34.93 37.87
N SER A 455 11.97 -33.63 38.10
CA SER A 455 13.22 -32.99 37.69
C SER A 455 14.18 -32.78 38.86
N LEU A 456 15.13 -33.71 39.04
CA LEU A 456 16.13 -33.61 40.11
C LEU A 456 16.94 -32.31 39.98
N LYS A 457 17.25 -31.92 38.74
CA LYS A 457 18.00 -30.70 38.43
C LYS A 457 17.30 -29.44 38.96
N ILE A 458 15.98 -29.34 38.79
CA ILE A 458 15.20 -28.19 39.26
C ILE A 458 15.06 -28.23 40.78
N VAL A 459 14.82 -29.42 41.36
CA VAL A 459 14.80 -29.60 42.82
C VAL A 459 16.11 -29.15 43.44
N ASP A 460 17.25 -29.63 42.92
CA ASP A 460 18.58 -29.22 43.38
C ASP A 460 18.80 -27.71 43.26
N PHE A 461 18.36 -27.13 42.15
CA PHE A 461 18.46 -25.69 41.93
C PHE A 461 17.64 -24.92 42.98
N LEU A 462 16.39 -25.27 43.22
CA LEU A 462 15.54 -24.58 44.20
C LEU A 462 16.08 -24.73 45.63
N LEU A 463 16.58 -25.92 45.99
CA LEU A 463 17.20 -26.14 47.31
C LEU A 463 18.51 -25.36 47.47
N GLN A 464 19.26 -25.10 46.39
CA GLN A 464 20.44 -24.22 46.43
C GLN A 464 20.08 -22.76 46.73
N TYR A 465 18.84 -22.35 46.51
CA TYR A 465 18.29 -21.04 46.89
C TYR A 465 17.49 -21.11 48.19
N ASP A 466 17.73 -22.13 49.03
CA ASP A 466 17.10 -22.31 50.34
C ASP A 466 15.56 -22.45 50.31
N ALA A 467 15.01 -23.09 49.27
CA ALA A 467 13.58 -23.45 49.24
C ALA A 467 13.20 -24.32 50.45
N ASP A 468 12.08 -23.99 51.12
CA ASP A 468 11.62 -24.75 52.28
C ASP A 468 10.92 -26.04 51.83
N LYS A 469 11.55 -27.17 52.13
CA LYS A 469 11.07 -28.52 51.80
C LYS A 469 9.96 -29.04 52.73
N ASN A 470 9.50 -28.26 53.71
CA ASN A 470 8.49 -28.68 54.69
C ASN A 470 7.15 -27.94 54.54
N ILE A 471 7.02 -27.05 53.55
CA ILE A 471 5.76 -26.36 53.27
C ILE A 471 4.72 -27.38 52.78
N LEU A 472 3.48 -27.21 53.23
CA LEU A 472 2.35 -28.04 52.84
C LEU A 472 1.58 -27.38 51.70
N ASP A 473 1.16 -28.19 50.72
CA ASP A 473 0.18 -27.79 49.71
C ASP A 473 -1.27 -27.79 50.26
N ASP A 474 -2.26 -27.51 49.41
CA ASP A 474 -3.69 -27.47 49.82
C ASP A 474 -4.23 -28.84 50.28
N GLN A 475 -3.55 -29.93 49.94
CA GLN A 475 -3.88 -31.28 50.38
C GLN A 475 -3.16 -31.66 51.68
N GLY A 476 -2.33 -30.77 52.23
CA GLY A 476 -1.56 -31.03 53.44
C GLY A 476 -0.34 -31.92 53.21
N VAL A 477 0.21 -31.94 51.99
CA VAL A 477 1.33 -32.79 51.56
C VAL A 477 2.59 -31.95 51.42
N THR A 478 3.73 -32.45 51.91
CA THR A 478 5.06 -31.85 51.67
C THR A 478 5.65 -32.28 50.32
N PRO A 479 6.66 -31.58 49.74
CA PRO A 479 7.37 -32.04 48.56
C PRO A 479 7.97 -33.45 48.70
N TYR A 480 8.45 -33.79 49.91
CA TYR A 480 9.00 -35.11 50.21
C TYR A 480 7.92 -36.21 50.18
N GLU A 481 6.76 -35.97 50.79
CA GLU A 481 5.63 -36.90 50.76
C GLU A 481 5.06 -37.05 49.35
N LEU A 482 4.98 -35.94 48.60
CA LEU A 482 4.57 -35.96 47.20
C LEU A 482 5.48 -36.85 46.35
N ALA A 483 6.80 -36.76 46.54
CA ALA A 483 7.76 -37.60 45.85
C ALA A 483 7.55 -39.10 46.14
N LYS A 484 7.15 -39.46 47.37
CA LYS A 484 6.80 -40.84 47.72
C LYS A 484 5.51 -41.31 47.05
N TYR A 485 4.46 -40.50 47.04
CA TYR A 485 3.23 -40.85 46.34
C TYR A 485 3.47 -41.06 44.85
N LYS A 486 4.28 -40.19 44.24
CA LYS A 486 4.67 -40.31 42.84
C LYS A 486 5.49 -41.56 42.55
N LEU A 487 6.41 -41.94 43.45
CA LEU A 487 7.15 -43.21 43.34
C LEU A 487 6.20 -44.43 43.38
N ASP A 488 5.22 -44.43 44.28
CA ASP A 488 4.24 -45.52 44.36
C ASP A 488 3.39 -45.63 43.08
N ASP A 489 3.03 -44.50 42.47
CA ASP A 489 2.30 -44.48 41.21
C ASP A 489 3.15 -44.93 40.02
N LEU A 490 4.41 -44.49 39.94
CA LEU A 490 5.37 -44.95 38.91
C LEU A 490 5.61 -46.47 38.98
N HIS A 491 5.67 -47.06 40.18
CA HIS A 491 5.75 -48.52 40.32
C HIS A 491 4.51 -49.24 39.78
N LYS A 492 3.30 -48.70 40.03
CA LYS A 492 2.06 -49.27 39.48
C LYS A 492 2.05 -49.18 37.95
N ASP A 493 2.53 -48.07 37.39
CA ASP A 493 2.62 -47.87 35.95
C ASP A 493 3.63 -48.80 35.30
N LEU A 494 4.79 -49.03 35.94
CA LEU A 494 5.78 -50.00 35.48
C LEU A 494 5.22 -51.43 35.44
N ASP A 495 4.51 -51.83 36.50
CA ASP A 495 3.85 -53.15 36.57
C ASP A 495 2.79 -53.32 35.48
N LYS A 496 2.02 -52.26 35.23
CA LYS A 496 1.00 -52.23 34.17
C LYS A 496 1.65 -52.33 32.79
N ALA A 497 2.70 -51.56 32.51
CA ALA A 497 3.43 -51.59 31.25
C ALA A 497 4.03 -52.97 30.96
N ARG A 498 4.60 -53.63 31.98
CA ARG A 498 5.12 -55.00 31.87
C ARG A 498 4.00 -56.02 31.58
N LYS A 499 2.85 -55.91 32.26
CA LYS A 499 1.68 -56.77 32.01
C LYS A 499 1.10 -56.60 30.61
N MET A 500 1.07 -55.37 30.11
CA MET A 500 0.56 -55.05 28.77
C MET A 500 1.54 -55.36 27.63
N LYS A 501 2.75 -55.84 27.95
CA LYS A 501 3.83 -56.05 26.97
C LYS A 501 4.11 -54.78 26.15
N SER A 502 4.12 -53.63 26.83
CA SER A 502 4.51 -52.35 26.24
C SER A 502 5.93 -52.41 25.67
N SER A 503 6.28 -51.47 24.80
CA SER A 503 7.60 -51.43 24.18
C SER A 503 8.71 -51.29 25.22
N SER A 504 9.90 -51.83 24.89
CA SER A 504 11.11 -51.71 25.72
C SER A 504 11.40 -50.24 26.09
N GLN A 505 11.15 -49.32 25.15
CA GLN A 505 11.38 -47.89 25.34
C GLN A 505 10.47 -47.28 26.42
N VAL A 506 9.20 -47.67 26.49
CA VAL A 506 8.26 -47.18 27.51
C VAL A 506 8.67 -47.70 28.90
N ILE A 507 9.09 -48.96 28.99
CA ILE A 507 9.56 -49.54 30.24
C ILE A 507 10.83 -48.83 30.72
N THR A 508 11.81 -48.60 29.83
CA THR A 508 13.04 -47.86 30.18
C THR A 508 12.74 -46.44 30.67
N GLN A 509 11.81 -45.74 30.03
CA GLN A 509 11.43 -44.38 30.44
C GLN A 509 10.90 -44.35 31.87
N VAL A 510 9.95 -45.22 32.21
CA VAL A 510 9.40 -45.29 33.58
C VAL A 510 10.47 -45.71 34.59
N GLU A 511 11.37 -46.63 34.23
CA GLU A 511 12.50 -47.01 35.09
C GLU A 511 13.48 -45.85 35.33
N ASP A 512 13.67 -44.96 34.37
CA ASP A 512 14.51 -43.78 34.53
C ASP A 512 13.83 -42.70 35.37
N GLU A 513 12.52 -42.47 35.21
CA GLU A 513 11.72 -41.60 36.08
C GLU A 513 11.72 -42.10 37.54
N ILE A 514 11.67 -43.42 37.76
CA ILE A 514 11.80 -44.02 39.10
C ILE A 514 13.17 -43.72 39.72
N LYS A 515 14.26 -43.81 38.94
CA LYS A 515 15.60 -43.46 39.45
C LYS A 515 15.67 -41.98 39.83
N GLU A 516 15.08 -41.12 39.02
CA GLU A 516 15.09 -39.68 39.25
C GLU A 516 14.27 -39.30 40.50
N ILE A 517 13.07 -39.87 40.68
CA ILE A 517 12.26 -39.61 41.87
C ILE A 517 12.89 -40.17 43.15
N LEU A 518 13.59 -41.32 43.09
CA LEU A 518 14.36 -41.84 44.23
C LEU A 518 15.48 -40.88 44.64
N ALA A 519 16.20 -40.31 43.68
CA ALA A 519 17.21 -39.30 43.96
C ALA A 519 16.60 -38.00 44.54
N ILE A 520 15.41 -37.60 44.08
CA ILE A 520 14.65 -36.48 44.65
C ILE A 520 14.26 -36.77 46.10
N ILE A 521 13.77 -37.98 46.41
CA ILE A 521 13.43 -38.39 47.79
C ILE A 521 14.67 -38.31 48.69
N ASP A 522 15.82 -38.83 48.25
CA ASP A 522 17.07 -38.75 49.00
C ASP A 522 17.49 -37.30 49.26
N ARG A 523 17.26 -36.41 48.29
CA ARG A 523 17.61 -35.00 48.40
C ARG A 523 16.68 -34.22 49.34
N LEU A 524 15.41 -34.59 49.37
CA LEU A 524 14.39 -33.97 50.21
C LEU A 524 14.35 -34.55 51.63
N SER A 525 14.88 -35.76 51.87
CA SER A 525 15.17 -36.25 53.23
C SER A 525 16.23 -35.38 53.91
#